data_AF-F3AV34-F1
#
_entry.id   AF-F3AV34-F1
#
_cell.length_a   1.000
_cell.length_b   1.000
_cell.length_c   1.000
_cell.angle_alpha   90.00
_cell.angle_beta   90.00
_cell.angle_gamma   90.00
#
_symmetry.space_group_name_H-M   'P 1'
#
loop_
_entity.id
_entity.type
_entity.pdbx_description
1 polymer ?
#
loop_
_entity_poly.entity_id
_entity_poly.type
_entity_poly.pdbx_seq_one_letter_code
_entity_poly.pdbx_strand_id
1 'polypeptide(L)' 'MAEQSKDILSEYTKDMTPEQRAELQEKVSNMTEEELKEFRNSLDPDSMGFFGEESV' A
#
# COMPACT_ATOMS: atom_id res chain seq x y z
N MET A 1 -14.79 -22.53 -5.58
CA MET A 1 -13.95 -21.65 -4.74
C MET A 1 -13.06 -20.87 -5.68
N ALA A 2 -13.45 -19.64 -5.98
CA ALA A 2 -12.60 -18.69 -6.66
C ALA A 2 -12.89 -17.37 -5.96
N GLU A 3 -12.27 -17.19 -4.79
CA GLU A 3 -12.09 -15.86 -4.22
C GLU A 3 -11.25 -15.11 -5.25
N GLN A 4 -11.92 -14.40 -6.15
CA GLN A 4 -11.30 -13.27 -6.83
C GLN A 4 -11.07 -12.25 -5.74
N SER A 5 -9.91 -12.32 -5.10
CA SER A 5 -9.37 -11.27 -4.27
C SER A 5 -9.21 -10.05 -5.19
N LYS A 6 -10.29 -9.28 -5.37
CA LYS A 6 -10.22 -7.95 -5.98
C LYS A 6 -9.19 -7.20 -5.16
N ASP A 7 -8.01 -6.97 -5.75
CA ASP A 7 -6.84 -6.51 -5.04
C ASP A 7 -7.19 -5.29 -4.19
N ILE A 8 -7.21 -5.51 -2.89
CA ILE A 8 -7.41 -4.49 -1.89
C ILE A 8 -6.11 -3.69 -1.85
N LEU A 9 -6.08 -2.52 -2.50
CA LEU A 9 -4.90 -1.65 -2.58
C LEU A 9 -5.05 -0.45 -1.66
N SER A 10 -3.92 0.14 -1.25
CA SER A 10 -3.98 1.51 -0.72
C SER A 10 -4.19 2.48 -1.88
N GLU A 11 -4.95 3.55 -1.66
CA GLU A 11 -5.10 4.64 -2.62
C GLU A 11 -3.77 5.21 -3.08
N TYR A 12 -2.76 5.22 -2.20
CA TYR A 12 -1.39 5.60 -2.55
C TYR A 12 -0.76 4.71 -3.63
N THR A 13 -1.14 3.43 -3.68
CA THR A 13 -0.53 2.41 -4.56
C THR A 13 -1.42 2.02 -5.74
N LYS A 14 -2.60 2.62 -5.91
CA LYS A 14 -3.58 2.22 -6.94
C LYS A 14 -3.10 2.49 -8.36
N ASP A 15 -2.31 3.56 -8.56
CA ASP A 15 -1.74 3.95 -9.84
C ASP A 15 -0.34 3.37 -10.07
N MET A 16 0.22 2.62 -9.10
CA MET A 16 1.53 2.01 -9.22
C MET A 16 1.47 0.70 -10.00
N THR A 17 2.47 0.48 -10.86
CA THR A 17 2.63 -0.83 -11.52
C THR A 17 3.00 -1.91 -10.50
N PRO A 18 2.76 -3.21 -10.80
CA PRO A 18 3.17 -4.30 -9.92
C PRO A 18 4.68 -4.27 -9.58
N GLU A 19 5.53 -3.84 -10.53
CA GLU A 19 6.97 -3.67 -10.31
C GLU A 19 7.25 -2.57 -9.28
N GLN A 20 6.63 -1.39 -9.42
CA GLN A 20 6.79 -0.30 -8.46
C GLN A 20 6.27 -0.65 -7.06
N ARG A 21 5.20 -1.45 -6.99
CA ARG A 21 4.67 -1.95 -5.71
C ARG A 21 5.63 -2.95 -5.06
N ALA A 22 6.23 -3.84 -5.85
CA ALA A 22 7.23 -4.77 -5.35
C ALA A 22 8.48 -4.02 -4.84
N GLU A 23 8.97 -3.03 -5.58
CA GLU A 23 10.07 -2.17 -5.14
C GLU A 23 9.74 -1.41 -3.85
N LEU A 24 8.52 -0.87 -3.74
CA LEU A 24 8.07 -0.19 -2.52
C LEU A 24 8.02 -1.16 -1.33
N GLN A 25 7.50 -2.37 -1.54
CA GLN A 25 7.41 -3.38 -0.49
C GLN A 25 8.81 -3.85 -0.04
N GLU A 26 9.75 -4.00 -0.97
CA GLU A 26 11.15 -4.32 -0.65
C GLU A 26 11.81 -3.17 0.11
N LYS A 27 11.62 -1.93 -0.34
CA LYS A 27 12.13 -0.73 0.33
C LYS A 27 11.60 -0.63 1.76
N VAL A 28 10.30 -0.81 1.95
CA VAL A 28 9.64 -0.80 3.27
C VAL A 28 10.11 -1.98 4.13
N SER A 29 10.34 -3.17 3.55
CA SER A 29 10.89 -4.32 4.30
C SER A 29 12.32 -4.12 4.77
N ASN A 30 13.11 -3.33 4.05
CA ASN A 30 14.50 -3.00 4.40
C ASN A 30 14.61 -1.77 5.32
N MET A 31 13.52 -1.05 5.57
CA MET A 31 13.52 0.10 6.48
C MET A 31 13.53 -0.33 7.95
N THR A 32 14.22 0.44 8.77
CA THR A 32 14.19 0.29 10.24
C THR A 32 12.90 0.83 10.85
N GLU A 33 12.60 0.49 12.10
CA GLU A 33 11.38 0.96 12.78
C GLU A 33 11.26 2.50 12.83
N GLU A 34 12.38 3.20 12.97
CA GLU A 34 12.43 4.66 12.94
C GLU A 34 12.07 5.20 11.56
N GLU A 35 12.67 4.65 10.51
CA GLU A 35 12.37 5.02 9.12
C GLU A 35 10.94 4.67 8.73
N LEU A 36 10.40 3.54 9.20
CA LEU A 36 9.01 3.15 9.00
C LEU A 36 8.05 4.14 9.67
N LYS A 37 8.41 4.64 10.84
CA LYS A 37 7.63 5.65 11.55
C LYS A 37 7.64 6.98 10.80
N GLU A 38 8.81 7.43 10.33
CA GLU A 38 8.90 8.63 9.51
C GLU A 38 8.18 8.47 8.17
N PHE A 39 8.30 7.31 7.52
CA PHE A 39 7.59 6.99 6.28
C PHE A 39 6.08 7.06 6.47
N ARG A 40 5.54 6.47 7.56
CA ARG A 40 4.11 6.58 7.89
C ARG A 40 3.67 8.01 8.19
N ASN A 41 4.49 8.79 8.90
CA ASN A 41 4.19 10.20 9.19
C ASN A 41 4.27 11.10 7.95
N SER A 42 5.09 10.73 6.97
CA SER A 42 5.23 11.45 5.71
C SER A 42 4.09 11.17 4.72
N LEU A 43 3.32 10.11 4.95
CA LEU A 43 2.18 9.78 4.10
C LEU A 43 0.97 10.61 4.53
N ASP A 44 0.28 11.17 3.54
CA ASP A 44 -0.88 12.00 3.78
C ASP A 44 -2.07 11.12 4.25
N PRO A 45 -2.71 11.44 5.38
CA PRO A 45 -3.83 10.65 5.90
C PRO A 45 -5.00 10.57 4.93
N ASP A 46 -5.19 11.56 4.06
CA ASP A 46 -6.23 11.52 3.01
C ASP A 46 -5.87 10.52 1.89
N SER A 47 -4.58 10.21 1.72
CA SER A 47 -4.08 9.25 0.73
C SER A 47 -3.84 7.84 1.29
N MET A 48 -3.99 7.64 2.61
CA MET A 48 -3.97 6.32 3.26
C MET A 48 -5.29 5.54 3.11
N GLY A 49 -6.23 6.07 2.32
CA GLY A 49 -7.50 5.42 2.01
C GLY A 49 -7.34 4.03 1.40
N PHE A 50 -8.42 3.27 1.47
CA PHE A 50 -8.53 1.97 0.86
C PHE A 50 -9.07 2.10 -0.58
N PHE A 51 -8.35 1.58 -1.56
CA PHE A 51 -8.80 1.44 -2.95
C PHE A 51 -9.25 0.01 -3.22
N GLY A 52 -10.57 -0.15 -3.33
CA GLY A 52 -11.21 -1.40 -3.72
C GLY A 52 -12.69 -1.39 -3.32
N GLU A 53 -13.43 -2.38 -3.81
CA GLU A 53 -14.84 -2.51 -3.49
C GLU A 53 -14.96 -3.10 -2.07
N GLU A 54 -15.41 -2.30 -1.10
CA GLU A 54 -15.82 -2.85 0.20
C GLU A 54 -16.97 -3.84 -0.05
N SER A 55 -16.72 -5.11 0.23
CA SER A 55 -17.76 -6.14 0.14
C SER A 55 -18.75 -5.92 1.29
N VAL A 56 -19.99 -5.53 0.96
CA VAL A 56 -21.12 -5.44 1.89
C VAL A 56 -21.77 -6.80 2.13
#